data_AF-A0AAV2EZM8-F1
#
_entry.id   AF-A0AAV2EZM8-F1
#
_cell.length_a   1.000
_cell.length_b   1.000
_cell.length_c   1.000
_cell.angle_alpha   90.00
_cell.angle_beta   90.00
_cell.angle_gamma   90.00
#
_symmetry.space_group_name_H-M   'P 1'
#
loop_
_entity.id
_entity.type
_entity.pdbx_description
1 polymer ?
#
loop_
_entity_poly.entity_id
_entity_poly.type
_entity_poly.pdbx_seq_one_letter_code
_entity_poly.pdbx_strand_id
1 'polypeptide(L)'
;MTSSSSLGKKTAAVSVLIVLVIIMSPAGIRPTSAQEMSHVCNAREFDPEDHRRVCAYHLLDNLLGWTDPLPVGEFYDDYDCDWGKNTVYGYRMRENGTDAALCLVAAKNILQKKQCVNRIGGRAWGEGCYMRFEIYPIVIEKN
;
A
#
# COMPACT_ATOMS: atom_id res chain seq x y z
N MET A 1 -38.56 -15.72 -74.00
CA MET A 1 -38.51 -16.10 -72.57
C MET A 1 -37.26 -15.45 -71.99
N THR A 2 -37.37 -14.23 -71.45
CA THR A 2 -37.36 -13.94 -69.99
C THR A 2 -36.04 -14.39 -69.33
N SER A 3 -35.22 -13.59 -68.65
CA SER A 3 -35.37 -12.27 -68.03
C SER A 3 -33.97 -11.76 -67.60
N SER A 4 -33.74 -10.44 -67.69
CA SER A 4 -33.15 -9.53 -66.67
C SER A 4 -32.96 -10.11 -65.25
N SER A 5 -32.08 -9.64 -64.35
CA SER A 5 -31.13 -8.52 -64.29
C SER A 5 -30.48 -8.47 -62.87
N SER A 6 -29.32 -7.80 -62.78
CA SER A 6 -28.90 -6.93 -61.67
C SER A 6 -28.37 -7.48 -60.33
N LEU A 7 -27.52 -6.63 -59.72
CA LEU A 7 -27.18 -6.49 -58.29
C LEU A 7 -26.39 -7.66 -57.69
N GLY A 8 -25.09 -7.58 -57.41
CA GLY A 8 -24.34 -6.49 -56.79
C GLY A 8 -24.27 -6.70 -55.28
N LYS A 9 -23.06 -6.92 -54.72
CA LYS A 9 -22.54 -6.33 -53.46
C LYS A 9 -21.33 -7.09 -52.88
N LYS A 10 -20.31 -6.28 -52.57
CA LYS A 10 -19.53 -6.21 -51.31
C LYS A 10 -18.61 -7.36 -50.95
N THR A 11 -17.32 -7.03 -50.90
CA THR A 11 -16.33 -7.26 -49.81
C THR A 11 -14.96 -6.92 -50.45
N ALA A 12 -14.07 -6.10 -49.92
CA ALA A 12 -13.74 -5.83 -48.54
C ALA A 12 -13.25 -4.39 -48.39
N ALA A 13 -13.83 -3.67 -47.43
CA ALA A 13 -13.22 -2.49 -46.83
C ALA A 13 -13.38 -2.64 -45.32
N VAL A 14 -12.66 -3.60 -44.75
CA VAL A 14 -12.56 -3.81 -43.31
C VAL A 14 -11.07 -3.91 -42.99
N SER A 15 -10.35 -2.79 -43.03
CA SER A 15 -8.95 -2.72 -42.53
C SER A 15 -8.43 -1.29 -42.35
N VAL A 16 -9.27 -0.35 -41.90
CA VAL A 16 -8.75 0.99 -41.52
C VAL A 16 -9.36 1.54 -40.22
N LEU A 17 -10.50 1.02 -39.73
CA LEU A 17 -11.14 1.61 -38.55
C LEU A 17 -10.54 1.21 -37.19
N ILE A 18 -9.75 0.14 -37.10
CA ILE A 18 -9.23 -0.34 -35.80
C ILE A 18 -7.99 0.45 -35.36
N VAL A 19 -7.27 1.10 -36.28
CA VAL A 19 -6.03 1.83 -35.95
C VAL A 19 -6.30 3.24 -35.41
N LEU A 20 -7.50 3.80 -35.61
CA LEU A 20 -7.84 5.17 -35.21
C LEU A 20 -8.52 5.30 -33.82
N VAL A 21 -8.88 4.18 -33.17
CA VAL A 21 -9.52 4.22 -31.84
C VAL A 21 -8.49 4.34 -30.69
N ILE A 22 -7.20 4.21 -30.97
CA ILE A 22 -6.14 4.28 -29.94
C ILE A 22 -5.71 5.73 -29.62
N ILE A 23 -6.13 6.73 -30.41
CA ILE A 23 -5.61 8.11 -30.30
C ILE A 23 -6.54 9.07 -29.51
N MET A 24 -7.63 8.55 -28.92
CA MET A 24 -8.53 9.35 -28.05
C MET A 24 -8.65 8.75 -26.65
N SER A 25 -7.57 8.20 -26.11
CA SER A 25 -7.50 8.02 -24.66
C SER A 25 -7.44 9.40 -24.03
N PRO A 26 -8.41 9.81 -23.18
CA PRO A 26 -8.28 11.03 -22.40
C PRO A 26 -6.96 10.95 -21.63
N ALA A 27 -6.27 12.09 -21.58
CA ALA A 27 -5.05 12.30 -20.81
C ALA A 27 -5.09 11.43 -19.55
N GLY A 28 -4.12 10.52 -19.45
CA GLY A 28 -4.15 9.39 -18.56
C GLY A 28 -4.61 9.78 -17.16
N ILE A 29 -5.78 9.28 -16.78
CA ILE A 29 -5.97 8.86 -15.40
C ILE A 29 -4.94 7.77 -15.21
N ARG A 30 -3.73 8.15 -14.78
CA ARG A 30 -2.83 7.19 -14.15
C ARG A 30 -3.69 6.57 -13.06
N PRO A 31 -3.97 5.26 -13.08
CA PRO A 31 -4.45 4.63 -11.86
C PRO A 31 -3.46 5.07 -10.78
N THR A 32 -3.94 5.67 -9.70
CA THR A 32 -3.14 6.05 -8.53
C THR A 32 -2.19 4.89 -8.32
N SER A 33 -0.92 5.06 -8.68
CA SER A 33 -0.10 3.90 -9.04
C SER A 33 -0.13 2.98 -7.84
N ALA A 34 -0.36 1.69 -8.05
CA ALA A 34 -0.12 0.70 -7.00
C ALA A 34 1.31 0.96 -6.53
N GLN A 35 1.43 1.64 -5.39
CA GLN A 35 2.69 2.24 -4.99
C GLN A 35 3.65 1.09 -4.78
N GLU A 36 4.81 1.14 -5.43
CA GLU A 36 5.79 0.08 -5.25
C GLU A 36 6.28 0.15 -3.80
N MET A 37 6.00 -0.91 -3.05
CA MET A 37 6.32 -0.99 -1.64
C MET A 37 7.38 -2.05 -1.43
N SER A 38 8.46 -1.66 -0.77
CA SER A 38 9.43 -2.58 -0.22
C SER A 38 9.09 -2.90 1.23
N HIS A 39 9.40 -4.12 1.66
CA HIS A 39 9.17 -4.55 3.04
C HIS A 39 10.16 -5.61 3.49
N VAL A 40 10.39 -5.66 4.79
CA VAL A 40 11.14 -6.72 5.47
C VAL A 40 10.37 -7.08 6.73
N CYS A 41 10.08 -8.37 6.90
CA CYS A 41 9.53 -8.89 8.14
C CYS A 41 10.64 -9.57 8.94
N ASN A 42 10.59 -9.48 10.26
CA ASN A 42 11.52 -10.20 11.12
C ASN A 42 11.40 -11.71 10.85
N ALA A 43 12.52 -12.43 10.82
CA ALA A 43 12.50 -13.88 10.62
C ALA A 43 11.83 -14.61 11.81
N ARG A 44 11.94 -14.05 13.02
CA ARG A 44 11.32 -14.60 14.23
C ARG A 44 9.83 -14.29 14.28
N GLU A 45 9.07 -15.31 14.64
CA GLU A 45 7.63 -15.22 14.88
C GLU A 45 7.34 -14.93 16.35
N PHE A 46 6.19 -14.34 16.62
CA PHE A 46 5.62 -14.33 17.96
C PHE A 46 5.39 -15.76 18.43
N ASP A 47 5.61 -16.01 19.71
CA ASP A 47 5.12 -17.25 20.33
C ASP A 47 3.58 -17.25 20.25
N PRO A 48 2.89 -18.39 20.06
CA PRO A 48 1.44 -18.41 19.88
C PRO A 48 0.64 -17.82 21.06
N GLU A 49 1.22 -17.83 22.25
CA GLU A 49 0.66 -17.27 23.49
C GLU A 49 1.02 -15.79 23.69
N ASP A 50 1.88 -15.22 22.83
CA ASP A 50 2.31 -13.83 22.93
C ASP A 50 1.22 -12.88 22.39
N HIS A 51 0.53 -12.20 23.31
CA HIS A 51 -0.50 -11.22 23.00
C HIS A 51 0.00 -10.00 22.21
N ARG A 52 1.33 -9.74 22.19
CA ARG A 52 1.90 -8.62 21.42
C ARG A 52 1.61 -8.71 19.92
N ARG A 53 1.29 -9.90 19.39
CA ARG A 53 0.79 -10.07 18.01
C ARG A 53 -0.45 -9.20 17.75
N VAL A 54 -1.42 -9.22 18.66
CA VAL A 54 -2.68 -8.47 18.51
C VAL A 54 -2.41 -6.98 18.67
N CYS A 55 -1.52 -6.60 19.59
CA CYS A 55 -1.17 -5.21 19.81
C CYS A 55 -0.38 -4.60 18.67
N ALA A 56 0.50 -5.35 18.03
CA ALA A 56 1.19 -4.89 16.82
C ALA A 56 0.18 -4.46 15.75
N TYR A 57 -0.94 -5.19 15.63
CA TYR A 57 -2.03 -4.81 14.73
C TYR A 57 -2.64 -3.45 15.10
N HIS A 58 -2.96 -3.22 16.38
CA HIS A 58 -3.54 -1.95 16.86
C HIS A 58 -2.57 -0.78 16.81
N LEU A 59 -1.32 -1.00 17.19
CA LEU A 59 -0.23 -0.03 17.07
C LEU A 59 -0.11 0.48 15.64
N LEU A 60 -0.15 -0.42 14.65
CA LEU A 60 -0.07 -0.05 13.23
C LEU A 60 -1.23 0.86 12.78
N ASP A 61 -2.42 0.71 13.37
CA ASP A 61 -3.53 1.65 13.16
C ASP A 61 -3.26 3.00 13.84
N ASN A 62 -2.76 3.00 15.09
CA ASN A 62 -2.44 4.23 15.82
C ASN A 62 -1.37 5.08 15.14
N LEU A 63 -0.41 4.47 14.45
CA LEU A 63 0.65 5.20 13.73
C LEU A 63 0.10 6.10 12.60
N LEU A 64 -1.08 5.79 12.06
CA LEU A 64 -1.77 6.66 11.11
C LEU A 64 -2.48 7.84 11.77
N GLY A 65 -2.52 7.90 13.10
CA GLY A 65 -3.15 8.96 13.87
C GLY A 65 -4.68 9.01 13.73
N TRP A 66 -5.27 9.94 14.48
CA TRP A 66 -6.72 10.24 14.46
C TRP A 66 -7.05 11.51 13.66
N THR A 67 -6.03 12.14 13.07
CA THR A 67 -6.12 13.45 12.42
C THR A 67 -6.20 13.30 10.91
N ASP A 68 -7.16 14.00 10.29
CA ASP A 68 -7.26 14.14 8.84
C ASP A 68 -7.06 15.63 8.44
N PRO A 69 -6.00 15.96 7.67
CA PRO A 69 -5.02 15.06 7.06
C PRO A 69 -3.93 14.59 8.04
N LEU A 70 -3.42 13.38 7.80
CA LEU A 70 -2.30 12.78 8.54
C LEU A 70 -1.07 13.71 8.52
N PRO A 71 -0.46 14.11 9.66
CA PRO A 71 0.64 15.09 9.65
C PRO A 71 1.91 14.58 8.96
N VAL A 72 2.64 15.51 8.33
CA VAL A 72 4.00 15.30 7.80
C VAL A 72 5.00 15.17 8.95
N GLY A 73 6.05 14.38 8.73
CA GLY A 73 7.14 14.19 9.67
C GLY A 73 7.12 12.84 10.36
N GLU A 74 7.86 12.78 11.46
CA GLU A 74 8.06 11.58 12.26
C GLU A 74 6.98 11.44 13.33
N PHE A 75 6.62 10.21 13.66
CA PHE A 75 5.76 9.89 14.78
C PHE A 75 6.15 8.55 15.36
N TYR A 76 6.15 8.53 16.68
CA TYR A 76 6.46 7.38 17.49
C TYR A 76 5.25 7.09 18.36
N ASP A 77 4.93 5.82 18.50
CA ASP A 77 3.92 5.36 19.43
C ASP A 77 4.37 4.02 20.03
N ASP A 78 3.87 3.73 21.22
CA ASP A 78 4.00 2.43 21.84
C ASP A 78 2.65 1.95 22.33
N TYR A 79 2.41 0.66 22.19
CA TYR A 79 1.15 0.05 22.59
C TYR A 79 1.42 -1.03 23.62
N ASP A 80 0.95 -0.77 24.83
CA ASP A 80 1.02 -1.69 25.94
C ASP A 80 -0.20 -2.61 25.98
N CYS A 81 0.04 -3.91 25.82
CA CYS A 81 -0.99 -4.95 25.80
C CYS A 81 -1.44 -5.42 27.18
N ASP A 82 -0.56 -5.30 28.19
CA ASP A 82 -0.70 -6.00 29.46
C ASP A 82 0.03 -5.25 30.58
N TRP A 83 -0.29 -3.96 30.74
CA TRP A 83 0.12 -3.16 31.91
C TRP A 83 1.65 -3.12 32.13
N GLY A 84 2.41 -3.03 31.03
CA GLY A 84 3.83 -2.72 30.96
C GLY A 84 4.71 -3.93 30.68
N LYS A 85 4.14 -5.13 30.59
CA LYS A 85 4.91 -6.37 30.36
C LYS A 85 5.04 -6.74 28.88
N ASN A 86 4.09 -6.29 28.07
CA ASN A 86 3.94 -6.66 26.67
C ASN A 86 3.74 -5.40 25.84
N THR A 87 4.83 -4.66 25.63
CA THR A 87 4.81 -3.46 24.80
C THR A 87 5.31 -3.76 23.39
N VAL A 88 4.63 -3.18 22.40
CA VAL A 88 5.12 -3.08 21.02
C VAL A 88 5.42 -1.62 20.71
N TYR A 89 6.44 -1.39 19.90
CA TYR A 89 6.96 -0.06 19.60
C TYR A 89 6.84 0.22 18.12
N GLY A 90 6.34 1.41 17.78
CA GLY A 90 5.99 1.80 16.43
C GLY A 90 6.64 3.11 16.04
N TYR A 91 7.01 3.20 14.78
CA TYR A 91 7.50 4.43 14.18
C TYR A 91 6.96 4.57 12.77
N ARG A 92 6.61 5.80 12.40
CA ARG A 92 6.38 6.18 11.01
C ARG A 92 7.02 7.50 10.66
N MET A 93 7.33 7.64 9.39
CA MET A 93 7.79 8.87 8.75
C MET A 93 6.92 9.13 7.53
N ARG A 94 6.45 10.37 7.41
CA ARG A 94 5.72 10.87 6.23
C ARG A 94 6.49 12.06 5.67
N GLU A 95 6.87 12.01 4.40
CA GLU A 95 7.37 13.19 3.70
C GLU A 95 6.23 14.09 3.23
N ASN A 96 6.56 15.31 2.81
CA ASN A 96 5.57 16.18 2.20
C ASN A 96 5.20 15.67 0.80
N GLY A 97 3.92 15.48 0.54
CA GLY A 97 3.42 14.96 -0.73
C GLY A 97 2.03 14.34 -0.61
N THR A 98 1.25 14.41 -1.69
CA THR A 98 -0.10 13.82 -1.76
C THR A 98 -0.06 12.30 -1.63
N ASP A 99 0.96 11.65 -2.20
CA ASP A 99 1.06 10.19 -2.24
C ASP A 99 1.69 9.61 -0.95
N ALA A 100 2.38 10.42 -0.15
CA ALA A 100 3.01 9.99 1.10
C ALA A 100 2.00 9.49 2.15
N ALA A 101 0.77 10.02 2.17
CA ALA A 101 -0.29 9.54 3.06
C ALA A 101 -0.82 8.16 2.60
N LEU A 102 -1.03 7.98 1.30
CA LEU A 102 -1.42 6.70 0.71
C LEU A 102 -0.34 5.63 0.91
N CYS A 103 0.94 6.03 0.85
CA CYS A 103 2.08 5.19 1.16
C CYS A 103 2.00 4.60 2.57
N LEU A 104 1.67 5.41 3.57
CA LEU A 104 1.56 4.92 4.95
C LEU A 104 0.39 3.94 5.12
N VAL A 105 -0.72 4.16 4.43
CA VAL A 105 -1.82 3.20 4.40
C VAL A 105 -1.39 1.88 3.74
N ALA A 106 -0.64 1.95 2.63
CA ALA A 106 -0.10 0.77 1.96
C ALA A 106 0.91 0.02 2.84
N ALA A 107 1.82 0.75 3.51
CA ALA A 107 2.80 0.21 4.45
C ALA A 107 2.10 -0.53 5.60
N LYS A 108 1.10 0.10 6.22
CA LYS A 108 0.28 -0.53 7.27
C LYS A 108 -0.33 -1.84 6.79
N ASN A 109 -0.97 -1.81 5.62
CA ASN A 109 -1.64 -2.99 5.05
C ASN A 109 -0.65 -4.13 4.76
N ILE A 110 0.58 -3.84 4.37
CA ILE A 110 1.63 -4.87 4.19
C ILE A 110 2.02 -5.46 5.54
N LEU A 111 2.24 -4.61 6.54
CA LEU A 111 2.66 -5.03 7.87
C LEU A 111 1.57 -5.83 8.62
N GLN A 112 0.29 -5.51 8.41
CA GLN A 112 -0.86 -6.23 8.96
C GLN A 112 -1.23 -7.51 8.19
N LYS A 113 -0.63 -7.78 7.01
CA LYS A 113 -0.87 -9.01 6.24
C LYS A 113 -0.02 -10.17 6.75
N LYS A 114 -0.39 -11.39 6.31
CA LYS A 114 0.24 -12.68 6.71
C LYS A 114 1.77 -12.70 6.67
N GLN A 115 2.41 -11.87 5.84
CA GLN A 115 3.88 -11.82 5.73
C GLN A 115 4.54 -11.32 7.02
N CYS A 116 3.99 -10.26 7.63
CA CYS A 116 4.60 -9.59 8.78
C CYS A 116 3.76 -9.71 10.08
N VAL A 117 2.45 -9.98 10.00
CA VAL A 117 1.54 -9.92 11.18
C VAL A 117 1.89 -10.89 12.30
N ASN A 118 2.51 -12.02 11.98
CA ASN A 118 2.96 -13.00 12.98
C ASN A 118 4.44 -12.83 13.36
N ARG A 119 5.12 -11.80 12.85
CA ARG A 119 6.54 -11.55 13.10
C ARG A 119 6.70 -10.54 14.21
N ILE A 120 7.73 -10.70 15.03
CA ILE A 120 8.03 -9.80 16.16
C ILE A 120 8.49 -8.38 15.74
N GLY A 121 8.45 -8.09 14.44
CA GLY A 121 8.80 -6.80 13.88
C GLY A 121 8.67 -6.82 12.36
N GLY A 122 8.55 -5.63 11.79
CA GLY A 122 8.43 -5.44 10.36
C GLY A 122 8.66 -4.00 9.97
N ARG A 123 9.11 -3.81 8.74
CA ARG A 123 9.39 -2.50 8.13
C ARG A 123 8.81 -2.49 6.72
N ALA A 124 8.16 -1.40 6.35
CA ALA A 124 7.67 -1.19 5.00
C ALA A 124 7.94 0.27 4.60
N TRP A 125 8.33 0.47 3.34
CA TRP A 125 8.66 1.78 2.83
C TRP A 125 8.36 1.87 1.34
N GLY A 126 8.11 3.10 0.91
CA GLY A 126 7.83 3.46 -0.47
C GLY A 126 8.16 4.92 -0.68
N GLU A 127 7.71 5.46 -1.79
CA GLU A 127 7.93 6.86 -2.12
C GLU A 127 7.29 7.78 -1.07
N GLY A 128 8.13 8.51 -0.33
CA GLY A 128 7.70 9.50 0.66
C GLY A 128 7.18 8.94 1.99
N CYS A 129 7.36 7.64 2.28
CA CYS A 129 7.01 7.13 3.61
C CYS A 129 7.83 5.93 4.09
N TYR A 130 7.80 5.76 5.41
CA TYR A 130 8.36 4.61 6.10
C TYR A 130 7.49 4.26 7.31
N MET A 131 7.30 2.97 7.58
CA MET A 131 6.63 2.46 8.78
C MET A 131 7.38 1.25 9.34
N ARG A 132 7.50 1.18 10.66
CA ARG A 132 8.17 0.11 11.39
C ARG A 132 7.41 -0.22 12.68
N PHE A 133 7.39 -1.50 13.03
CA PHE A 133 7.09 -1.94 14.39
C PHE A 133 8.12 -2.98 14.87
N GLU A 134 8.33 -3.07 16.17
CA GLU A 134 9.19 -4.06 16.83
C GLU A 134 8.68 -4.36 18.25
N ILE A 135 9.11 -5.48 18.84
CA ILE A 135 8.84 -5.81 20.27
C ILE A 135 9.87 -5.21 21.24
N TYR A 136 10.78 -4.37 20.75
CA TYR A 136 11.81 -3.67 21.54
C TYR A 136 11.83 -2.19 21.14
N PRO A 137 12.27 -1.29 22.05
CA PRO A 137 12.29 0.14 21.77
C PRO A 137 13.04 0.49 20.48
N ILE A 138 12.44 1.37 19.67
CA ILE A 138 13.07 1.86 18.44
C ILE A 138 13.93 3.06 18.78
N VAL A 139 15.25 2.92 18.63
CA VAL A 139 16.19 4.03 18.75
C VAL A 139 16.33 4.70 17.39
N ILE A 140 16.08 6.00 17.32
CA ILE A 140 16.32 6.83 16.14
C ILE A 140 17.58 7.65 16.41
N GLU A 141 18.67 7.31 15.73
CA GLU A 141 19.89 8.11 15.76
C GLU A 141 19.66 9.36 14.91
N LYS A 142 19.62 10.53 15.55
CA LYS A 142 19.59 11.82 14.86
C LYS A 142 21.01 12.15 14.43
N ASN A 143 21.28 12.08 13.13
CA ASN A 143 22.50 12.62 12.52
C ASN A 143 22.39 14.14 12.36
#